data_AF-A0A8J2U621-F1
#
_entry.id   AF-A0A8J2U621-F1
#
_cell.length_a   1.000
_cell.length_b   1.000
_cell.length_c   1.000
_cell.angle_alpha   90.00
_cell.angle_beta   90.00
_cell.angle_gamma   90.00
#
_symmetry.space_group_name_H-M   'P 1'
#
loop_
_entity.id
_entity.type
_entity.pdbx_description
1 polymer ?
#
loop_
_entity_poly.entity_id
_entity_poly.type
_entity_poly.pdbx_seq_one_letter_code
_entity_poly.pdbx_strand_id
1 'polypeptide(L)'
;MLKKLIGLAKKKNETTREEILGQIAGLIKKIGGEDYNDIPLTLDTNLKDLGFDSIKFMNLVLSLEDVVGKDIEDIISEIDDLSSINTIRDVVDMVMDLM
;
A
#
# COMPACT_ATOMS: atom_id res chain seq x y z
N MET A 1 29.99 25.02 30.72
CA MET A 1 28.68 25.54 30.31
C MET A 1 28.01 24.51 29.40
N LEU A 2 27.08 23.74 29.96
CA LEU A 2 26.18 22.84 29.25
C LEU A 2 25.11 23.65 28.49
N LYS A 3 24.64 23.07 27.38
CA LYS A 3 23.41 23.37 26.60
C LYS A 3 23.66 23.90 25.19
N LYS A 4 23.85 22.98 24.25
CA LYS A 4 23.08 22.96 22.99
C LYS A 4 23.10 21.54 22.43
N LEU A 5 22.41 20.65 23.15
CA LEU A 5 21.79 19.49 22.52
C LEU A 5 20.79 20.07 21.51
N ILE A 6 21.23 20.27 20.28
CA ILE A 6 20.31 20.48 19.16
C ILE A 6 19.61 19.13 19.03
N GLY A 7 18.41 19.07 19.61
CA GLY A 7 17.44 18.05 19.27
C GLY A 7 17.20 18.16 17.77
N LEU A 8 17.92 17.32 17.02
CA LEU A 8 17.49 16.89 15.71
C LEU A 8 16.19 16.15 15.98
N ALA A 9 15.08 16.89 15.86
CA ALA A 9 13.75 16.32 15.88
C ALA A 9 13.78 15.14 14.91
N LYS A 10 13.67 13.91 15.45
CA LYS A 10 13.16 12.77 14.69
C LYS A 10 11.76 13.19 14.26
N LYS A 11 11.64 13.84 13.11
CA LYS A 11 10.37 13.94 12.40
C LYS A 11 10.06 12.48 12.07
N LYS A 12 9.14 11.87 12.82
CA LYS A 12 8.51 10.61 12.42
C LYS A 12 7.93 10.96 11.05
N ASN A 13 8.54 10.46 9.97
CA ASN A 13 7.99 10.66 8.62
C ASN A 13 6.65 9.93 8.65
N GLU A 14 5.56 10.67 8.85
CA GLU A 14 4.23 10.15 8.61
C GLU A 14 4.11 9.98 7.10
N THR A 15 4.07 8.74 6.64
CA THR A 15 3.81 8.43 5.24
C THR A 15 2.42 8.95 4.89
N THR A 16 2.35 9.76 3.84
CA THR A 16 1.10 10.38 3.40
C THR A 16 0.27 9.39 2.59
N ARG A 17 -1.06 9.61 2.53
CA ARG A 17 -1.96 8.81 1.68
C ARG A 17 -1.54 8.84 0.20
N GLU A 18 -1.00 9.96 -0.27
CA GLU A 18 -0.52 10.14 -1.64
C GLU A 18 0.74 9.31 -1.92
N GLU A 19 1.67 9.24 -0.96
CA GLU A 19 2.85 8.37 -1.04
C GLU A 19 2.45 6.89 -1.04
N ILE A 20 1.48 6.49 -0.21
CA ILE A 20 0.96 5.11 -0.20
C ILE A 20 0.28 4.79 -1.53
N LEU A 21 -0.59 5.68 -2.04
CA LEU A 21 -1.19 5.52 -3.36
C LEU A 21 -0.13 5.32 -4.45
N GLY A 22 0.94 6.12 -4.44
CA GLY A 22 2.05 5.98 -5.39
C GLY A 22 2.72 4.61 -5.31
N GLN A 23 2.96 4.11 -4.10
CA GLN A 23 3.53 2.77 -3.88
C GLN A 23 2.60 1.65 -4.35
N ILE A 24 1.31 1.70 -3.98
CA ILE A 24 0.30 0.72 -4.39
C ILE A 24 0.12 0.72 -5.91
N ALA A 25 0.06 1.89 -6.54
CA ALA A 25 0.01 2.01 -8.00
C ALA A 25 1.25 1.38 -8.66
N GLY A 26 2.44 1.59 -8.09
CA GLY A 26 3.67 0.95 -8.54
C GLY A 26 3.63 -0.57 -8.46
N LEU A 27 3.12 -1.12 -7.35
CA LEU A 27 2.95 -2.57 -7.16
C LEU A 27 1.96 -3.17 -8.16
N ILE A 28 0.81 -2.52 -8.36
CA ILE A 28 -0.21 -2.96 -9.33
C ILE A 28 0.39 -3.00 -10.74
N LYS A 29 1.14 -1.96 -11.14
CA LYS A 29 1.82 -1.95 -12.45
C LYS A 29 2.87 -3.06 -12.57
N LYS A 30 3.64 -3.32 -11.51
CA LYS A 30 4.63 -4.40 -11.48
C LYS A 30 3.99 -5.78 -11.64
N ILE A 31 2.89 -6.04 -10.94
CA ILE A 31 2.16 -7.32 -10.98
C ILE A 31 1.46 -7.52 -12.33
N GLY A 32 0.89 -6.44 -12.84
CA GLY A 32 0.14 -6.46 -14.06
C GLY A 32 1.00 -6.45 -15.34
N GLY A 33 2.22 -5.93 -15.26
CA GLY A 33 3.13 -5.83 -16.41
C GLY A 33 2.81 -4.67 -17.35
N GLU A 34 3.21 -4.80 -18.61
CA GLU A 34 3.18 -3.71 -19.59
C GLU A 34 1.78 -3.14 -19.83
N ASP A 35 0.74 -3.96 -19.67
CA ASP A 35 -0.67 -3.59 -19.89
C ASP A 35 -1.15 -2.44 -18.98
N TYR A 36 -0.48 -2.17 -17.86
CA TYR A 36 -0.89 -1.16 -16.88
C TYR A 36 0.01 0.09 -16.87
N ASN A 37 1.08 0.10 -17.67
CA ASN A 37 2.04 1.21 -17.66
C ASN A 37 1.37 2.55 -17.98
N ASP A 38 0.47 2.57 -18.95
CA ASP A 38 -0.22 3.76 -19.44
C ASP A 38 -1.60 3.98 -18.79
N ILE A 39 -2.02 3.11 -17.87
CA ILE A 39 -3.30 3.24 -17.18
C ILE A 39 -3.14 4.22 -16.00
N PRO A 40 -3.94 5.30 -15.93
CA PRO A 40 -3.99 6.16 -14.76
C PRO A 40 -4.65 5.40 -13.60
N LEU A 41 -3.85 5.11 -12.57
CA LEU A 41 -4.32 4.46 -11.35
C LEU A 41 -4.66 5.53 -10.31
N THR A 42 -5.92 5.53 -9.89
CA THR A 42 -6.48 6.48 -8.92
C THR A 42 -7.16 5.72 -7.79
N LEU A 43 -7.51 6.41 -6.69
CA LEU A 43 -8.22 5.78 -5.57
C LEU A 43 -9.53 5.08 -5.99
N ASP A 44 -10.23 5.63 -6.98
CA ASP A 44 -11.52 5.09 -7.44
C ASP A 44 -11.37 3.99 -8.50
N THR A 45 -10.13 3.65 -8.89
CA THR A 45 -9.88 2.57 -9.84
C THR A 45 -10.26 1.23 -9.20
N ASN A 46 -11.18 0.51 -9.84
CA ASN A 46 -11.60 -0.82 -9.43
C ASN A 46 -10.57 -1.88 -9.86
N LEU A 47 -10.19 -2.77 -8.95
CA LEU A 47 -9.22 -3.83 -9.22
C LEU A 47 -9.75 -4.85 -10.24
N LYS A 48 -11.05 -5.18 -10.20
CA LYS A 48 -11.65 -6.14 -11.15
C LYS A 48 -11.67 -5.59 -12.57
N ASP A 49 -11.87 -4.28 -12.74
CA ASP A 49 -11.81 -3.62 -14.05
C ASP A 49 -10.38 -3.62 -14.62
N LEU A 50 -9.37 -3.63 -13.73
CA LEU A 50 -7.97 -3.89 -14.08
C LEU A 50 -7.70 -5.39 -14.33
N GLY A 51 -8.68 -6.28 -14.31
CA GLY A 51 -8.42 -7.72 -14.48
C GLY A 51 -7.54 -8.32 -13.36
N PHE A 52 -7.60 -7.75 -12.16
CA PHE A 52 -7.03 -8.35 -10.96
C PHE A 52 -7.93 -9.50 -10.49
N ASP A 53 -7.55 -10.71 -10.87
CA ASP A 53 -8.12 -11.94 -10.33
C ASP A 53 -7.57 -12.22 -8.91
N SER A 54 -8.05 -13.31 -8.29
CA SER A 54 -7.63 -13.70 -6.95
C SER A 54 -6.12 -13.96 -6.85
N ILE A 55 -5.46 -14.42 -7.92
CA ILE A 55 -4.01 -14.69 -7.92
C ILE A 55 -3.23 -13.38 -7.91
N LYS A 56 -3.57 -12.45 -8.80
CA LYS A 56 -2.93 -11.12 -8.82
C LYS A 56 -3.19 -10.37 -7.53
N PHE A 57 -4.41 -10.47 -6.99
CA PHE A 57 -4.76 -9.86 -5.72
C PHE A 57 -3.91 -10.42 -4.56
N MET A 58 -3.75 -11.74 -4.48
CA MET A 58 -2.83 -12.35 -3.49
C MET A 58 -1.39 -11.87 -3.67
N ASN A 59 -0.90 -11.76 -4.91
CA ASN A 59 0.45 -11.21 -5.17
C ASN A 59 0.60 -9.76 -4.72
N LEU A 60 -0.46 -8.95 -4.80
CA LEU A 60 -0.47 -7.59 -4.26
C LEU A 60 -0.38 -7.61 -2.75
N VAL A 61 -1.20 -8.40 -2.07
CA VAL A 61 -1.19 -8.55 -0.60
C VAL A 61 0.19 -9.00 -0.10
N LEU A 62 0.81 -9.99 -0.75
CA LEU A 62 2.18 -10.43 -0.44
C LEU A 62 3.22 -9.32 -0.65
N SER A 63 3.01 -8.42 -1.61
CA SER A 63 3.92 -7.30 -1.86
C SER A 63 3.75 -6.13 -0.88
N LEU A 64 2.75 -6.17 0.02
CA LEU A 64 2.52 -5.11 0.99
C LEU A 64 3.49 -5.16 2.19
N GLU A 65 4.18 -6.27 2.43
CA GLU A 65 5.17 -6.40 3.52
C GLU A 65 6.18 -5.25 3.50
N ASP A 66 6.71 -4.93 2.30
CA ASP A 66 7.68 -3.86 2.09
C ASP A 66 7.09 -2.45 2.34
N VAL A 67 5.78 -2.28 2.12
CA VAL A 67 5.09 -0.99 2.26
C VAL A 67 4.72 -0.72 3.72
N VAL A 68 4.19 -1.73 4.39
CA VAL A 68 3.73 -1.66 5.79
C VAL A 68 4.91 -1.79 6.76
N GLY A 69 5.96 -2.50 6.37
CA GLY A 69 7.09 -2.84 7.24
C GLY A 69 6.72 -3.89 8.31
N LYS A 70 5.78 -4.78 7.98
CA LYS A 70 5.33 -5.91 8.79
C LYS A 70 5.44 -7.20 7.98
N ASP A 71 5.60 -8.32 8.68
CA ASP A 71 5.57 -9.64 8.06
C ASP A 71 4.13 -9.96 7.61
N ILE A 72 3.98 -10.78 6.56
CA ILE A 72 2.68 -11.12 5.98
C ILE A 72 1.73 -11.78 6.98
N GLU A 73 2.25 -12.57 7.92
CA GLU A 73 1.43 -13.20 8.96
C GLU A 73 0.73 -12.16 9.84
N ASP A 74 1.44 -11.08 10.19
CA ASP A 74 0.88 -9.97 10.98
C ASP A 74 -0.17 -9.22 10.16
N ILE A 75 0.12 -8.93 8.89
CA ILE A 75 -0.81 -8.28 7.96
C ILE A 75 -2.11 -9.09 7.83
N ILE A 76 -2.03 -10.40 7.56
CA ILE A 76 -3.21 -11.25 7.42
C ILE A 76 -3.99 -11.36 8.72
N SER A 77 -3.32 -11.34 9.88
CA SER A 77 -3.99 -11.41 11.18
C SER A 77 -4.78 -10.16 11.54
N GLU A 78 -4.41 -9.02 10.96
CA GLU A 78 -5.07 -7.72 11.18
C GLU A 78 -6.16 -7.42 10.13
N ILE A 79 -6.25 -8.21 9.05
CA ILE A 79 -7.26 -8.03 8.00
C ILE A 79 -8.45 -8.97 8.23
N ASP A 80 -9.59 -8.38 8.61
CA ASP A 80 -10.83 -9.12 8.86
C ASP A 80 -11.46 -9.72 7.59
N ASP A 81 -11.45 -8.98 6.46
CA ASP A 81 -12.09 -9.41 5.22
C ASP A 81 -11.43 -8.86 3.95
N LEU A 82 -10.59 -9.68 3.32
CA LEU A 82 -9.97 -9.39 2.03
C LEU A 82 -10.98 -9.30 0.87
N SER A 83 -12.16 -9.93 0.98
CA SER A 83 -13.16 -9.93 -0.09
C SER A 83 -13.88 -8.59 -0.27
N SER A 84 -13.80 -7.74 0.75
CA SER A 84 -14.35 -6.38 0.74
C SER A 84 -13.51 -5.38 -0.08
N ILE A 85 -12.26 -5.74 -0.40
CA ILE A 85 -11.31 -4.89 -1.11
C ILE A 85 -11.60 -4.93 -2.61
N ASN A 86 -12.12 -3.83 -3.16
CA ASN A 86 -12.53 -3.75 -4.56
C ASN A 86 -11.81 -2.63 -5.33
N THR A 87 -11.30 -1.62 -4.64
CA THR A 87 -10.67 -0.43 -5.23
C THR A 87 -9.27 -0.22 -4.69
N ILE A 88 -8.49 0.63 -5.38
CA ILE A 88 -7.19 1.07 -4.87
C ILE A 88 -7.36 1.84 -3.54
N ARG A 89 -8.46 2.57 -3.36
CA ARG A 89 -8.79 3.22 -2.09
C ARG A 89 -8.84 2.21 -0.94
N ASP A 90 -9.55 1.10 -1.11
CA ASP A 90 -9.67 0.08 -0.08
C ASP A 90 -8.29 -0.49 0.32
N VAL A 91 -7.40 -0.66 -0.66
CA VAL A 91 -6.01 -1.10 -0.40
C VAL A 91 -5.21 -0.04 0.35
N VAL A 92 -5.31 1.23 -0.06
CA VAL A 92 -4.62 2.35 0.59
C VAL A 92 -5.11 2.52 2.03
N ASP A 93 -6.42 2.45 2.24
CA ASP A 93 -7.05 2.61 3.55
C ASP A 93 -6.62 1.46 4.48
N MET A 94 -6.64 0.22 3.98
CA MET A 94 -6.10 -0.94 4.69
C MET A 94 -4.62 -0.74 5.08
N VAL A 95 -3.76 -0.31 4.15
CA VAL A 95 -2.34 -0.08 4.46
C VAL A 95 -2.17 1.02 5.50
N MET A 96 -2.96 2.10 5.42
CA MET A 96 -2.92 3.16 6.42
C MET A 96 -3.30 2.67 7.82
N ASP A 97 -4.28 1.77 7.92
CA ASP A 97 -4.72 1.21 9.19
C ASP A 97 -3.68 0.25 9.80
N LEU A 98 -2.83 -0.36 8.95
CA LEU A 98 -1.77 -1.28 9.37
C LEU A 98 -0.46 -0.59 9.83
N MET A 99 -0.27 0.72 9.57
CA MET A 99 0.98 1.47 9.86
C MET A 99 0.96 2.21 11.20
#